data_AF-A0A3M7F588-F1
#
_entry.id   AF-A0A3M7F588-F1
#
_cell.length_a   1.000
_cell.length_b   1.000
_cell.length_c   1.000
_cell.angle_alpha   90.00
_cell.angle_beta   90.00
_cell.angle_gamma   90.00
#
_symmetry.space_group_name_H-M   'P 1'
#
loop_
_entity.id
_entity.type
_entity.pdbx_description
1 polymer ?
#
loop_
_entity_poly.entity_id
_entity_poly.type
_entity_poly.pdbx_seq_one_letter_code
_entity_poly.pdbx_strand_id
1 'polypeptide(L)'
;MSRPLNAGAVDTSLAYPIPLNRTAKELVALIFTPDYGDRPHRSDWFTVGLEAQAAFHAVLANAALHLHDLRGSGNATSKESELAVFYHHLALTKVRTSLEDFLNSGKNSPAGERDRKLLQLIGSVSGMVCWADNSASAEQWQIHREGLLQLIRLRKGGLDGLPSHLRGTVNWVELRGALMRDTMPLFPLPAAWVQQCSPRG
;
A
#
# COMPACT_ATOMS: atom_id res chain seq x y z
N MET A 1 11.19 -36.65 -5.27
CA MET A 1 9.83 -36.48 -4.73
C MET A 1 9.45 -35.02 -4.87
N SER A 2 8.58 -34.69 -5.82
CA SER A 2 8.17 -33.32 -6.13
C SER A 2 7.17 -32.84 -5.07
N ARG A 3 7.57 -31.85 -4.28
CA ARG A 3 6.70 -31.16 -3.32
C ARG A 3 5.61 -30.42 -4.09
N PRO A 4 4.32 -30.55 -3.74
CA PRO A 4 3.27 -29.82 -4.43
C PRO A 4 3.42 -28.31 -4.18
N LEU A 5 3.37 -27.51 -5.25
CA LEU A 5 3.26 -26.06 -5.28
C LEU A 5 1.87 -25.62 -4.76
N ASN A 6 1.57 -25.92 -3.51
CA ASN A 6 0.47 -25.28 -2.78
C ASN A 6 1.08 -24.41 -1.68
N ALA A 7 1.78 -23.35 -2.09
CA ALA A 7 2.21 -22.25 -1.21
C ALA A 7 1.29 -21.05 -1.49
N GLY A 8 0.25 -20.90 -0.67
CA GLY A 8 -0.68 -19.76 -0.66
C GLY A 8 -1.82 -19.85 -1.68
N ALA A 9 -2.90 -20.57 -1.37
CA ALA A 9 -4.12 -20.46 -2.17
C ALA A 9 -4.69 -19.05 -2.03
N VAL A 10 -5.00 -18.39 -3.15
CA VAL A 10 -5.72 -17.11 -3.17
C VAL A 10 -7.10 -17.32 -2.54
N ASP A 11 -7.44 -16.50 -1.54
CA ASP A 11 -8.73 -16.61 -0.86
C ASP A 11 -9.86 -16.13 -1.78
N THR A 12 -10.63 -17.07 -2.33
CA THR A 12 -11.73 -16.78 -3.25
C THR A 12 -12.98 -16.23 -2.56
N SER A 13 -13.02 -16.18 -1.22
CA SER A 13 -14.13 -15.59 -0.47
C SER A 13 -14.04 -14.07 -0.36
N LEU A 14 -12.85 -13.50 -0.62
CA LEU A 14 -12.64 -12.05 -0.61
C LEU A 14 -13.20 -11.39 -1.86
N ALA A 15 -13.84 -10.24 -1.68
CA ALA A 15 -14.24 -9.36 -2.76
C ALA A 15 -13.03 -8.55 -3.27
N TYR A 16 -12.31 -9.07 -4.26
CA TYR A 16 -11.19 -8.36 -4.85
C TYR A 16 -11.65 -7.11 -5.64
N PRO A 17 -10.96 -5.95 -5.50
CA PRO A 17 -11.36 -4.72 -6.20
C PRO A 17 -11.25 -4.78 -7.72
N ILE A 18 -10.50 -5.76 -8.24
CA ILE A 18 -10.30 -6.00 -9.66
C ILE A 18 -10.45 -7.50 -9.98
N PRO A 19 -10.80 -7.86 -11.23
CA PRO A 19 -10.71 -9.24 -11.67
C PRO A 19 -9.26 -9.76 -11.60
N LEU A 20 -9.06 -10.89 -10.91
CA LEU A 20 -7.73 -11.50 -10.79
C LEU A 20 -7.43 -12.40 -11.99
N ASN A 21 -6.56 -11.93 -12.88
CA ASN A 21 -5.92 -12.78 -13.87
C ASN A 21 -4.90 -13.73 -13.21
N ARG A 22 -4.33 -14.66 -13.98
CA ARG A 22 -3.36 -15.65 -13.47
C ARG A 22 -2.18 -14.98 -12.74
N THR A 23 -1.57 -13.97 -13.36
CA THR A 23 -0.44 -13.24 -12.79
C THR A 23 -0.78 -12.55 -11.47
N ALA A 24 -1.94 -11.87 -11.39
CA ALA A 24 -2.40 -11.24 -10.16
C ALA A 24 -2.63 -12.27 -9.05
N LYS A 25 -3.16 -13.46 -9.37
CA LYS A 25 -3.30 -14.56 -8.40
C LYS A 25 -1.95 -15.03 -7.86
N GLU A 26 -0.95 -15.18 -8.74
CA GLU A 26 0.40 -15.58 -8.35
C GLU A 26 1.07 -14.53 -7.43
N LEU A 27 0.89 -13.23 -7.72
CA LEU A 27 1.37 -12.14 -6.86
C LEU A 27 0.65 -12.10 -5.50
N VAL A 28 -0.67 -12.34 -5.48
CA VAL A 28 -1.42 -12.44 -4.22
C VAL A 28 -0.93 -13.64 -3.41
N ALA A 29 -0.72 -14.80 -4.04
CA ALA A 29 -0.18 -15.98 -3.36
C ALA A 29 1.21 -15.69 -2.75
N LEU A 30 2.07 -14.96 -3.47
CA LEU A 30 3.40 -14.56 -3.01
C LEU A 30 3.37 -13.78 -1.69
N ILE A 31 2.43 -12.84 -1.53
CA ILE A 31 2.24 -12.04 -0.30
C ILE A 31 2.09 -12.92 0.94
N PHE A 32 1.48 -14.09 0.78
CA PHE A 32 1.18 -15.00 1.88
C PHE A 32 2.28 -16.04 2.14
N THR A 33 3.37 -16.02 1.38
CA THR A 33 4.52 -16.89 1.61
C THR A 33 5.35 -16.46 2.84
N PRO A 34 6.11 -17.39 3.47
CA PRO A 34 6.98 -17.06 4.59
C PRO A 34 8.09 -16.06 4.25
N ASP A 35 8.53 -16.02 3.00
CA ASP A 35 9.70 -15.24 2.54
C ASP A 35 9.34 -13.82 2.09
N TYR A 36 8.08 -13.39 2.28
CA TYR A 36 7.68 -12.03 1.95
C TYR A 36 8.32 -11.01 2.91
N GLY A 37 8.89 -9.93 2.36
CA GLY A 37 9.70 -8.96 3.11
C GLY A 37 8.84 -8.04 4.00
N ASP A 38 7.74 -7.53 3.46
CA ASP A 38 6.82 -6.62 4.15
C ASP A 38 5.78 -7.38 5.01
N ARG A 39 6.25 -8.32 5.83
CA ARG A 39 5.40 -9.08 6.76
C ARG A 39 4.80 -8.25 7.91
N PRO A 40 5.51 -7.27 8.51
CA PRO A 40 4.91 -6.40 9.51
C PRO A 40 3.64 -5.75 8.95
N HIS A 41 2.56 -5.78 9.72
CA HIS A 41 1.27 -5.20 9.33
C HIS A 41 0.67 -5.75 8.03
N ARG A 42 1.03 -6.98 7.60
CA ARG A 42 0.48 -7.59 6.37
C ARG A 42 -1.04 -7.63 6.31
N SER A 43 -1.70 -7.97 7.41
CA SER A 43 -3.15 -7.91 7.49
C SER A 43 -3.64 -6.50 7.18
N ASP A 44 -3.00 -5.50 7.77
CA ASP A 44 -3.43 -4.11 7.72
C ASP A 44 -3.32 -3.55 6.30
N TRP A 45 -2.13 -3.66 5.69
CA TRP A 45 -1.89 -3.10 4.36
C TRP A 45 -2.59 -3.90 3.27
N PHE A 46 -2.81 -5.21 3.45
CA PHE A 46 -3.60 -5.99 2.50
C PHE A 46 -5.09 -5.63 2.58
N THR A 47 -5.63 -5.42 3.79
CA THR A 47 -6.99 -4.90 3.97
C THR A 47 -7.15 -3.54 3.32
N VAL A 48 -6.20 -2.61 3.48
CA VAL A 48 -6.19 -1.32 2.74
C VAL A 48 -6.24 -1.55 1.23
N GLY A 49 -5.45 -2.50 0.73
CA GLY A 49 -5.45 -2.90 -0.68
C GLY A 49 -6.83 -3.30 -1.20
N LEU A 50 -7.66 -3.95 -0.38
CA LEU A 50 -9.01 -4.39 -0.76
C LEU A 50 -10.05 -3.27 -0.79
N GLU A 51 -9.74 -2.06 -0.30
CA GLU A 51 -10.72 -0.96 -0.22
C GLU A 51 -10.88 -0.19 -1.53
N ALA A 52 -9.89 -0.24 -2.43
CA ALA A 52 -9.91 0.52 -3.68
C ALA A 52 -9.07 -0.15 -4.77
N GLN A 53 -9.46 0.04 -6.04
CA GLN A 53 -8.69 -0.48 -7.19
C GLN A 53 -7.26 0.07 -7.22
N ALA A 54 -7.09 1.37 -6.94
CA ALA A 54 -5.78 2.01 -6.89
C ALA A 54 -4.87 1.37 -5.82
N ALA A 55 -5.39 1.19 -4.60
CA ALA A 55 -4.67 0.53 -3.52
C ALA A 55 -4.32 -0.92 -3.87
N PHE A 56 -5.25 -1.67 -4.48
CA PHE A 56 -4.98 -3.05 -4.87
C PHE A 56 -3.91 -3.17 -5.96
N HIS A 57 -3.93 -2.26 -6.95
CA HIS A 57 -2.85 -2.19 -7.94
C HIS A 57 -1.50 -1.85 -7.29
N ALA A 58 -1.47 -0.97 -6.29
CA ALA A 58 -0.24 -0.69 -5.54
C ALA A 58 0.25 -1.92 -4.76
N VAL A 59 -0.65 -2.73 -4.18
CA VAL A 59 -0.30 -4.02 -3.55
C VAL A 59 0.35 -4.96 -4.57
N LEU A 60 -0.24 -5.11 -5.77
CA LEU A 60 0.34 -5.96 -6.82
C LEU A 60 1.69 -5.43 -7.32
N ALA A 61 1.85 -4.10 -7.41
CA ALA A 61 3.12 -3.49 -7.80
C ALA A 61 4.23 -3.79 -6.79
N ASN A 62 3.95 -3.67 -5.48
CA ASN A 62 4.90 -4.02 -4.42
C ASN A 62 5.21 -5.52 -4.40
N ALA A 63 4.22 -6.38 -4.60
CA ALA A 63 4.45 -7.82 -4.70
C ALA A 63 5.32 -8.20 -5.90
N ALA A 64 5.15 -7.51 -7.03
CA ALA A 64 5.99 -7.71 -8.22
C ALA A 64 7.43 -7.23 -8.00
N LEU A 65 7.65 -6.11 -7.29
CA LEU A 65 9.00 -5.70 -6.87
C LEU A 65 9.64 -6.75 -5.95
N HIS A 66 8.91 -7.23 -4.95
CA HIS A 66 9.42 -8.26 -4.06
C HIS A 66 9.79 -9.55 -4.80
N LEU A 67 9.00 -9.93 -5.81
CA LEU A 67 9.32 -11.09 -6.67
C LEU A 67 10.62 -10.89 -7.45
N HIS A 68 10.83 -9.68 -7.98
CA HIS A 68 12.06 -9.30 -8.67
C HIS A 68 13.27 -9.41 -7.71
N ASP A 69 13.15 -8.89 -6.50
CA ASP A 69 14.21 -8.91 -5.49
C ASP A 69 14.55 -10.33 -5.02
N LEU A 70 13.55 -11.19 -4.81
CA LEU A 70 13.76 -12.59 -4.41
C LEU A 70 14.58 -13.40 -5.43
N ARG A 71 14.52 -13.04 -6.71
CA ARG A 71 15.23 -13.75 -7.78
C ARG A 71 16.66 -13.22 -7.98
N GLY A 72 16.98 -12.06 -7.41
CA GLY A 72 18.30 -11.42 -7.46
C GLY A 72 18.72 -10.97 -8.87
N SER A 73 19.73 -10.10 -8.96
CA SER A 73 20.17 -9.47 -10.22
C SER A 73 20.68 -10.43 -11.31
N GLY A 74 20.89 -11.72 -10.98
CA GLY A 74 21.34 -12.75 -11.92
C GLY A 74 20.22 -13.57 -12.58
N ASN A 75 19.03 -13.65 -11.96
CA ASN A 75 17.89 -14.43 -12.48
C ASN A 75 16.59 -13.62 -12.57
N ALA A 76 16.57 -12.39 -12.06
CA ALA A 76 15.45 -11.50 -12.22
C ALA A 76 15.30 -11.11 -13.70
N THR A 77 14.11 -11.29 -14.24
CA THR A 77 13.84 -10.98 -15.65
C THR A 77 13.42 -9.52 -15.79
N SER A 78 13.72 -8.88 -16.93
CA SER A 78 13.23 -7.51 -17.23
C SER A 78 11.70 -7.42 -17.06
N LYS A 79 11.01 -8.52 -17.38
CA LYS A 79 9.55 -8.69 -17.30
C LYS A 79 8.96 -8.47 -15.90
N GLU A 80 9.69 -8.74 -14.83
CA GLU A 80 9.18 -8.56 -13.45
C GLU A 80 9.27 -7.11 -13.00
N SER A 81 10.37 -6.44 -13.36
CA SER A 81 10.50 -5.00 -13.21
C SER A 81 9.44 -4.28 -14.06
N GLU A 82 9.23 -4.73 -15.30
CA GLU A 82 8.14 -4.24 -16.17
C GLU A 82 6.75 -4.47 -15.55
N LEU A 83 6.52 -5.61 -14.89
CA LEU A 83 5.24 -5.92 -14.23
C LEU A 83 4.98 -5.02 -13.02
N ALA A 84 6.00 -4.76 -12.21
CA ALA A 84 5.92 -3.82 -11.10
C ALA A 84 5.59 -2.40 -11.59
N VAL A 85 6.27 -1.94 -12.64
CA VAL A 85 6.01 -0.65 -13.28
C VAL A 85 4.59 -0.61 -13.87
N PHE A 86 4.13 -1.69 -14.50
CA PHE A 86 2.79 -1.80 -15.07
C PHE A 86 1.70 -1.63 -14.00
N TYR A 87 1.77 -2.37 -12.90
CA TYR A 87 0.78 -2.23 -11.82
C TYR A 87 0.88 -0.88 -11.11
N HIS A 88 2.09 -0.34 -10.96
CA HIS A 88 2.25 1.01 -10.42
C HIS A 88 1.60 2.06 -11.32
N HIS A 89 1.75 1.93 -12.65
CA HIS A 89 1.09 2.81 -13.61
C HIS A 89 -0.44 2.71 -13.51
N LEU A 90 -1.00 1.50 -13.38
CA LEU A 90 -2.44 1.33 -13.15
C LEU A 90 -2.90 1.98 -11.83
N ALA A 91 -2.10 1.86 -10.76
CA ALA A 91 -2.38 2.53 -9.49
C ALA A 91 -2.39 4.05 -9.67
N LEU A 92 -1.38 4.64 -10.33
CA LEU A 92 -1.29 6.06 -10.66
C LEU A 92 -2.51 6.56 -11.41
N THR A 93 -2.89 5.87 -12.50
CA THR A 93 -4.07 6.24 -13.30
C THR A 93 -5.33 6.24 -12.45
N LYS A 94 -5.51 5.23 -11.60
CA LYS A 94 -6.70 5.12 -10.74
C LYS A 94 -6.70 6.18 -9.64
N VAL A 95 -5.57 6.45 -8.99
CA VAL A 95 -5.44 7.56 -8.02
C VAL A 95 -5.82 8.88 -8.67
N ARG A 96 -5.32 9.16 -9.88
CA ARG A 96 -5.67 10.38 -10.62
C ARG A 96 -7.18 10.51 -10.81
N THR A 97 -7.83 9.48 -11.34
CA THR A 97 -9.29 9.51 -11.54
C THR A 97 -10.06 9.63 -10.24
N SER A 98 -9.64 8.92 -9.18
CA SER A 98 -10.29 9.00 -7.86
C SER A 98 -10.08 10.37 -7.19
N LEU A 99 -8.96 11.03 -7.46
CA LEU A 99 -8.71 12.39 -6.97
C LEU A 99 -9.61 13.40 -7.69
N GLU A 100 -9.72 13.31 -9.02
CA GLU A 100 -10.64 14.13 -9.81
C GLU A 100 -12.09 13.94 -9.31
N ASP A 101 -12.51 12.69 -9.10
CA ASP A 101 -13.83 12.37 -8.53
C ASP A 101 -14.02 12.96 -7.13
N PHE A 102 -13.01 12.85 -6.25
CA PHE A 102 -13.05 13.42 -4.90
C PHE A 102 -13.16 14.95 -4.93
N LEU A 103 -12.39 15.62 -5.80
CA LEU A 103 -12.43 17.08 -5.92
C LEU A 103 -13.78 17.56 -6.45
N ASN A 104 -14.38 16.81 -7.38
CA ASN A 104 -15.71 17.09 -7.93
C ASN A 104 -16.87 16.63 -7.03
N SER A 105 -16.59 15.86 -5.96
CA SER A 105 -17.59 15.44 -4.97
C SER A 105 -18.06 16.65 -4.16
N GLY A 106 -19.14 17.29 -4.60
CA GLY A 106 -19.73 18.46 -3.95
C GLY A 106 -20.49 18.15 -2.65
N LYS A 107 -21.10 19.17 -2.06
CA LYS A 107 -21.91 19.06 -0.82
C LYS A 107 -23.12 18.12 -0.93
N ASN A 108 -23.51 17.74 -2.15
CA ASN A 108 -24.68 16.90 -2.42
C ASN A 108 -24.36 15.40 -2.45
N SER A 109 -23.10 14.99 -2.26
CA SER A 109 -22.76 13.57 -2.11
C SER A 109 -23.41 12.98 -0.85
N PRO A 110 -23.89 11.72 -0.89
CA PRO A 110 -24.29 10.95 0.28
C PRO A 110 -23.37 11.18 1.49
N ALA A 111 -23.98 11.28 2.67
CA ALA A 111 -23.25 11.50 3.91
C ALA A 111 -22.14 10.46 4.08
N GLY A 112 -20.91 10.93 4.33
CA GLY A 112 -19.74 10.06 4.51
C GLY A 112 -19.08 9.56 3.22
N GLU A 113 -19.66 9.77 2.02
CA GLU A 113 -19.04 9.32 0.77
C GLU A 113 -17.72 10.04 0.50
N ARG A 114 -17.68 11.36 0.73
CA ARG A 114 -16.47 12.17 0.56
C ARG A 114 -15.35 11.72 1.49
N ASP A 115 -15.68 11.38 2.74
CA ASP A 115 -14.71 10.86 3.70
C ASP A 115 -14.21 9.48 3.27
N ARG A 116 -15.10 8.57 2.87
CA ARG A 116 -14.74 7.24 2.34
C ARG A 116 -13.79 7.34 1.14
N LYS A 117 -14.06 8.23 0.17
CA LYS A 117 -13.18 8.47 -0.98
C LYS A 117 -11.81 8.97 -0.55
N LEU A 118 -11.77 9.86 0.46
CA LEU A 118 -10.51 10.36 1.00
C LEU A 118 -9.71 9.26 1.70
N LEU A 119 -10.35 8.38 2.48
CA LEU A 119 -9.69 7.22 3.09
C LEU A 119 -9.10 6.27 2.03
N GLN A 120 -9.86 5.99 0.97
CA GLN A 120 -9.39 5.19 -0.16
C GLN A 120 -8.18 5.82 -0.87
N LEU A 121 -8.17 7.15 -1.04
CA LEU A 121 -7.03 7.89 -1.59
C LEU A 121 -5.81 7.82 -0.68
N ILE A 122 -5.98 8.03 0.63
CA ILE A 122 -4.90 7.90 1.63
C ILE A 122 -4.28 6.51 1.56
N GLY A 123 -5.10 5.45 1.56
CA GLY A 123 -4.63 4.07 1.45
C GLY A 123 -3.89 3.80 0.14
N SER A 124 -4.43 4.28 -0.98
CA SER A 124 -3.82 4.11 -2.30
C SER A 124 -2.45 4.79 -2.40
N VAL A 125 -2.35 6.04 -1.95
CA VAL A 125 -1.09 6.79 -1.97
C VAL A 125 -0.09 6.21 -0.96
N SER A 126 -0.53 5.65 0.17
CA SER A 126 0.35 4.93 1.09
C SER A 126 1.05 3.73 0.42
N GLY A 127 0.31 2.97 -0.40
CA GLY A 127 0.89 1.89 -1.20
C GLY A 127 1.92 2.38 -2.23
N MET A 128 1.74 3.59 -2.77
CA MET A 128 2.70 4.21 -3.69
C MET A 128 3.95 4.73 -3.00
N VAL A 129 3.83 5.26 -1.78
CA VAL A 129 4.99 5.60 -0.93
C VAL A 129 5.84 4.35 -0.70
N CYS A 130 5.20 3.23 -0.36
CA CYS A 130 5.90 1.94 -0.18
C CYS A 130 6.57 1.46 -1.47
N TRP A 131 5.89 1.60 -2.61
CA TRP A 131 6.46 1.22 -3.91
C TRP A 131 7.70 2.06 -4.26
N ALA A 132 7.66 3.37 -4.02
CA ALA A 132 8.79 4.26 -4.28
C ALA A 132 9.97 3.99 -3.34
N ASP A 133 9.70 3.56 -2.11
CA ASP A 133 10.73 3.07 -1.19
C ASP A 133 11.37 1.77 -1.71
N ASN A 134 10.54 0.76 -2.02
CA ASN A 134 10.99 -0.54 -2.52
C ASN A 134 11.72 -0.44 -3.87
N SER A 135 11.34 0.48 -4.75
CA SER A 135 12.02 0.74 -6.03
C SER A 135 13.26 1.65 -5.90
N ALA A 136 13.67 2.00 -4.67
CA ALA A 136 14.80 2.87 -4.38
C ALA A 136 14.72 4.25 -5.07
N SER A 137 13.52 4.76 -5.37
CA SER A 137 13.32 6.07 -5.99
C SER A 137 13.10 7.15 -4.92
N ALA A 138 14.16 7.86 -4.52
CA ALA A 138 14.07 8.94 -3.54
C ALA A 138 13.15 10.09 -4.01
N GLU A 139 13.20 10.44 -5.29
CA GLU A 139 12.36 11.48 -5.89
C GLU A 139 10.86 11.11 -5.80
N GLN A 140 10.49 9.93 -6.30
CA GLN A 140 9.09 9.49 -6.26
C GLN A 140 8.59 9.29 -4.83
N TRP A 141 9.47 8.83 -3.92
CA TRP A 141 9.12 8.70 -2.52
C TRP A 141 8.76 10.05 -1.92
N GLN A 142 9.55 11.09 -2.18
CA GLN A 142 9.26 12.44 -1.70
C GLN A 142 7.95 12.99 -2.29
N ILE A 143 7.70 12.78 -3.59
CA ILE A 143 6.46 13.21 -4.26
C ILE A 143 5.24 12.53 -3.63
N HIS A 144 5.26 11.21 -3.49
CA HIS A 144 4.12 10.47 -2.92
C HIS A 144 3.94 10.75 -1.44
N ARG A 145 5.03 10.95 -0.69
CA ARG A 145 4.99 11.32 0.74
C ARG A 145 4.35 12.67 0.95
N GLU A 146 4.68 13.67 0.14
CA GLU A 146 4.04 14.99 0.21
C GLU A 146 2.56 14.92 -0.20
N GLY A 147 2.25 14.15 -1.25
CA GLY A 147 0.86 13.89 -1.63
C GLY A 147 0.04 13.25 -0.50
N LEU A 148 0.63 12.28 0.22
CA LEU A 148 0.00 11.64 1.37
C LEU A 148 -0.26 12.65 2.50
N LEU A 149 0.71 13.52 2.80
CA LEU A 149 0.56 14.59 3.79
C LEU A 149 -0.60 15.54 3.44
N GLN A 150 -0.72 15.91 2.16
CA GLN A 150 -1.82 16.77 1.70
C GLN A 150 -3.19 16.10 1.86
N LEU A 151 -3.32 14.82 1.52
CA LEU A 151 -4.57 14.07 1.71
C LEU A 151 -4.96 13.98 3.19
N ILE A 152 -4.00 13.76 4.09
CA ILE A 152 -4.24 13.73 5.53
C ILE A 152 -4.69 15.12 6.03
N ARG A 153 -4.09 16.21 5.54
CA ARG A 153 -4.50 17.59 5.90
C ARG A 153 -5.92 17.93 5.43
N LEU A 154 -6.38 17.34 4.33
CA LEU A 154 -7.75 17.51 3.83
C LEU A 154 -8.79 16.79 4.70
N ARG A 155 -8.38 15.82 5.52
CA ARG A 155 -9.29 15.06 6.37
C ARG A 155 -9.58 15.80 7.67
N LYS A 156 -10.86 15.92 8.02
CA LYS A 156 -11.27 16.44 9.33
C LYS A 156 -10.77 15.47 10.42
N GLY A 157 -9.94 15.96 11.33
CA GLY A 157 -9.27 15.15 12.36
C GLY A 157 -7.90 14.61 11.93
N GLY A 158 -7.44 14.88 10.70
CA GLY A 158 -6.14 14.44 10.23
C GLY A 158 -5.98 12.92 10.33
N LEU A 159 -5.02 12.48 11.16
CA LEU A 159 -4.74 11.08 11.43
C LEU A 159 -5.69 10.45 12.47
N ASP A 160 -6.36 11.28 13.28
CA ASP A 160 -7.20 10.81 14.37
C ASP A 160 -8.50 10.18 13.85
N GLY A 161 -8.84 9.01 14.37
CA GLY A 161 -10.01 8.27 13.93
C GLY A 161 -9.88 7.63 12.54
N LEU A 162 -8.67 7.54 11.99
CA LEU A 162 -8.43 6.61 10.88
C LEU A 162 -8.71 5.16 11.35
N PRO A 163 -9.26 4.28 10.49
CA PRO A 163 -9.33 2.86 10.77
C PRO A 163 -7.96 2.29 11.15
N SER A 164 -7.91 1.34 12.08
CA SER A 164 -6.65 0.83 12.64
C SER A 164 -5.70 0.28 11.57
N HIS A 165 -6.22 -0.46 10.59
CA HIS A 165 -5.44 -1.01 9.48
C HIS A 165 -4.87 0.09 8.57
N LEU A 166 -5.66 1.13 8.28
CA LEU A 166 -5.20 2.27 7.48
C LEU A 166 -4.16 3.09 8.24
N ARG A 167 -4.39 3.32 9.55
CA ARG A 167 -3.44 4.02 10.41
C ARG A 167 -2.12 3.28 10.50
N GLY A 168 -2.15 1.96 10.75
CA GLY A 168 -0.96 1.12 10.78
C GLY A 168 -0.20 1.14 9.45
N THR A 169 -0.91 1.05 8.33
CA THR A 169 -0.32 1.12 6.98
C THR A 169 0.37 2.46 6.73
N VAL A 170 -0.30 3.58 6.98
CA VAL A 170 0.25 4.94 6.80
C VAL A 170 1.54 5.11 7.62
N ASN A 171 1.52 4.69 8.89
CA ASN A 171 2.70 4.81 9.75
C ASN A 171 3.82 3.88 9.33
N TRP A 172 3.52 2.65 8.92
CA TRP A 172 4.54 1.69 8.51
C TRP A 172 5.32 2.16 7.28
N VAL A 173 4.61 2.56 6.22
CA VAL A 173 5.26 2.97 4.95
C VAL A 173 6.07 4.25 5.13
N GLU A 174 5.60 5.15 6.00
CA GLU A 174 6.26 6.41 6.26
C GLU A 174 7.50 6.23 7.15
N LEU A 175 7.37 5.49 8.26
CA LEU A 175 8.47 5.21 9.18
C LEU A 175 9.60 4.47 8.49
N ARG A 176 9.26 3.42 7.72
CA ARG A 176 10.24 2.65 6.96
C ARG A 176 10.99 3.53 5.96
N GLY A 177 10.28 4.27 5.12
CA GLY A 177 10.91 5.12 4.11
C GLY A 177 11.73 6.27 4.70
N ALA A 178 11.30 6.83 5.83
CA ALA A 178 12.00 7.90 6.55
C ALA A 178 13.30 7.37 7.19
N LEU A 179 13.25 6.18 7.80
CA LEU A 179 14.42 5.49 8.35
C LEU A 179 15.47 5.21 7.28
N MET A 180 15.07 4.69 6.12
CA MET A 180 15.98 4.39 5.01
C MET A 180 16.70 5.62 4.45
N ARG A 181 16.20 6.83 4.75
CA ARG A 181 16.71 8.10 4.23
C ARG A 181 17.27 9.01 5.32
N ASP A 182 17.35 8.53 6.57
CA ASP A 182 17.77 9.31 7.74
C ASP A 182 17.01 10.65 7.87
N THR A 183 15.68 10.57 7.72
CA THR A 183 14.80 11.74 7.87
C THR A 183 13.77 11.51 8.98
N MET A 184 13.28 12.59 9.57
CA MET A 184 12.26 12.48 10.59
C MET A 184 10.91 12.08 9.98
N PRO A 185 10.18 11.14 10.61
CA PRO A 185 8.79 10.86 10.29
C PRO A 185 7.89 12.11 10.27
N LEU A 186 7.05 12.27 9.25
CA LEU A 186 6.05 13.35 9.17
C LEU A 186 4.86 13.11 10.11
N PHE A 187 4.55 11.84 10.37
CA PHE A 187 3.36 11.47 11.12
C PHE A 187 3.75 10.96 12.50
N PRO A 188 3.09 11.42 13.57
CA PRO A 188 3.28 10.82 14.88
C PRO A 188 2.92 9.33 14.83
N LEU A 189 3.61 8.53 15.64
CA LEU A 189 3.32 7.10 15.79
C LEU A 189 1.90 6.90 16.35
N PRO A 190 1.23 5.76 16.06
CA PRO A 190 -0.03 5.42 16.69
C PRO A 190 0.16 5.31 18.21
N ALA A 191 -0.76 5.87 19.00
CA ALA A 191 -0.68 5.83 20.47
C ALA A 191 -0.54 4.40 21.01
N ALA A 192 -1.23 3.44 20.38
CA ALA A 192 -1.13 2.03 20.71
C ALA A 192 0.30 1.46 20.58
N TRP A 193 1.09 1.94 19.62
CA TRP A 193 2.48 1.50 19.46
C TRP A 193 3.38 2.13 20.54
N VAL A 194 3.18 3.41 20.85
CA VAL A 194 3.95 4.12 21.89
C VAL A 194 3.73 3.49 23.26
N GLN A 195 2.50 3.10 23.59
CA GLN A 195 2.15 2.45 24.85
C GLN A 195 2.80 1.07 25.00
N GLN A 196 3.02 0.35 23.91
CA GLN A 196 3.71 -0.96 23.91
C GLN A 196 5.22 -0.82 24.09
N CYS A 197 5.81 0.25 23.56
CA CYS A 197 7.25 0.51 23.66
C CYS A 197 7.65 1.22 24.96
N SER A 198 6.69 1.77 25.70
CA SER A 198 6.97 2.38 27.01
C SER A 198 7.26 1.26 28.02
N PRO A 199 8.42 1.26 28.71
CA PRO A 199 8.66 0.28 29.76
C PRO A 199 7.53 0.41 30.78
N ARG A 200 6.91 -0.72 31.14
CA ARG A 200 5.95 -0.74 32.23
C ARG A 200 6.71 -0.26 33.47
N GLY A 201 6.37 0.92 33.95
CA GLY A 201 6.85 1.44 35.23
C GLY A 201 6.41 0.56 36.38
#